data_AF-A0A5K7Z2C6-F1
#
_entry.id   AF-A0A5K7Z2C6-F1
#
_cell.length_a   1.000
_cell.length_b   1.000
_cell.length_c   1.000
_cell.angle_alpha   90.00
_cell.angle_beta   90.00
_cell.angle_gamma   90.00
#
_symmetry.space_group_name_H-M   'P 1'
#
loop_
_entity.id
_entity.type
_entity.pdbx_description
1 polymer ?
#
loop_
_entity_poly.entity_id
_entity_poly.type
_entity_poly.pdbx_seq_one_letter_code
_entity_poly.pdbx_strand_id
1 'polypeptide(L)'
;MSWLHIGLIGAIVFTLHSFQQIKMTLKDKGHHVDMMTGWLDDYRRYKKLTREETDETLRYKYQRVLNGLYLALAGLVFIPLIMILGR
;
A
#
# COMPACT_ATOMS: atom_id res chain seq x y z
N MET A 1 -6.62 3.04 -26.01
CA MET A 1 -6.18 2.69 -24.65
C MET A 1 -6.75 1.33 -24.31
N SER A 2 -5.91 0.29 -24.15
CA SER A 2 -6.39 -1.05 -23.76
C SER A 2 -6.82 -1.03 -22.29
N TRP A 3 -7.85 -1.80 -21.92
CA TRP A 3 -8.34 -1.97 -20.55
C TRP A 3 -7.22 -2.29 -19.54
N LEU A 4 -6.16 -2.97 -19.98
CA LEU A 4 -4.98 -3.27 -19.17
C LEU A 4 -4.21 -2.00 -18.74
N HIS A 5 -4.18 -0.96 -19.57
CA HIS A 5 -3.51 0.31 -19.22
C HIS A 5 -4.28 1.06 -18.13
N ILE A 6 -5.62 1.05 -18.20
CA ILE A 6 -6.48 1.65 -17.18
C ILE A 6 -6.31 0.90 -15.85
N GLY A 7 -6.27 -0.44 -15.89
CA GLY A 7 -5.98 -1.27 -14.72
C GLY A 7 -4.61 -0.95 -14.10
N LEU A 8 -3.58 -0.77 -14.92
CA LEU A 8 -2.23 -0.43 -14.46
C LEU A 8 -2.19 0.95 -13.78
N ILE A 9 -2.83 1.96 -14.38
CA ILE A 9 -2.95 3.30 -13.77
C ILE A 9 -3.68 3.21 -12.44
N GLY A 10 -4.77 2.45 -12.37
CA GLY A 10 -5.50 2.19 -11.13
C GLY A 10 -4.61 1.59 -10.04
N ALA A 11 -3.81 0.57 -10.38
CA ALA A 11 -2.88 -0.06 -9.45
C ALA A 11 -1.79 0.90 -8.94
N ILE A 12 -1.27 1.79 -9.79
CA ILE A 12 -0.31 2.84 -9.39
C ILE A 12 -0.97 3.80 -8.38
N VAL A 13 -2.15 4.33 -8.72
CA VAL A 13 -2.87 5.28 -7.86
C VAL A 13 -3.19 4.65 -6.50
N PHE A 14 -3.66 3.40 -6.50
CA PHE A 14 -4.01 2.69 -5.27
C PHE A 14 -2.78 2.39 -4.41
N THR A 15 -1.63 2.08 -5.03
CA THR A 15 -0.35 1.89 -4.33
C THR A 15 0.07 3.17 -3.62
N LEU A 16 0.08 4.31 -4.34
CA LEU A 16 0.41 5.61 -3.78
C LEU A 16 -0.54 6.01 -2.65
N HIS A 17 -1.85 5.80 -2.84
CA HIS A 17 -2.86 6.08 -1.83
C HIS A 17 -2.64 5.24 -0.55
N SER A 18 -2.38 3.95 -0.71
CA SER A 18 -2.13 3.06 0.43
C SER A 18 -0.88 3.48 1.21
N PHE A 19 0.17 3.87 0.50
CA PHE A 19 1.35 4.39 1.16
C PHE A 19 1.12 5.74 1.88
N GLN A 20 0.33 6.65 1.30
CA GLN A 20 -0.06 7.88 1.99
C GLN A 20 -0.84 7.60 3.28
N GLN A 21 -1.76 6.64 3.25
CA GLN A 21 -2.50 6.22 4.44
C GLN A 21 -1.59 5.64 5.53
N ILE A 22 -0.58 4.84 5.14
CA ILE A 22 0.44 4.33 6.07
C ILE A 22 1.16 5.49 6.76
N LYS A 23 1.65 6.46 5.98
CA LYS A 23 2.36 7.63 6.52
C LYS A 23 1.49 8.46 7.45
N MET A 24 0.24 8.70 7.06
CA MET A 24 -0.70 9.49 7.87
C MET A 24 -1.01 8.80 9.20
N THR A 25 -1.21 7.48 9.17
CA THR A 25 -1.45 6.70 10.40
C THR A 25 -0.23 6.70 11.33
N LEU A 26 0.98 6.56 10.77
CA LEU A 26 2.22 6.62 11.56
C LEU A 26 2.40 8.00 12.21
N LYS A 27 2.09 9.07 11.45
CA LYS A 27 2.12 10.43 11.95
C LYS A 27 1.10 10.64 13.08
N ASP A 28 -0.12 10.12 12.94
CA ASP A 28 -1.17 10.20 13.96
C ASP A 28 -0.77 9.48 15.26
N LYS A 29 0.03 8.42 15.16
CA LYS A 29 0.60 7.69 16.31
C LYS A 29 1.87 8.35 16.89
N GLY A 30 2.29 9.50 16.38
CA GLY A 30 3.44 10.25 16.88
C GLY A 30 4.79 9.82 16.30
N HIS A 31 4.83 8.95 15.29
CA HIS A 31 6.08 8.65 14.60
C HIS A 31 6.47 9.79 13.68
N HIS A 32 7.78 10.07 13.58
CA HIS A 32 8.30 10.97 12.56
C HIS A 32 8.31 10.27 11.21
N VAL A 33 7.65 10.88 10.23
CA VAL A 33 7.47 10.35 8.88
C VAL A 33 7.87 11.43 7.88
N ASP A 34 8.82 11.12 7.01
CA ASP A 34 9.13 11.97 5.85
C ASP A 34 8.08 11.71 4.76
N MET A 35 7.56 12.75 4.10
CA MET A 35 6.53 12.57 3.07
C MET A 35 7.06 11.95 1.77
N MET A 36 8.33 12.17 1.42
CA MET A 36 8.87 11.83 0.09
C MET A 36 9.78 10.61 0.10
N THR A 37 10.34 10.27 1.27
CA THR A 37 11.33 9.18 1.40
C THR A 37 10.87 8.15 2.45
N GLY A 38 11.67 7.11 2.68
CA GLY A 38 11.45 6.19 3.82
C GLY A 38 10.27 5.23 3.70
N TRP A 39 9.63 5.09 2.54
CA TRP A 39 8.44 4.26 2.34
C TRP A 39 8.58 2.81 2.84
N LEU A 40 9.78 2.22 2.69
CA LEU A 40 10.11 0.88 3.20
C LEU A 40 10.18 0.83 4.73
N ASP A 41 10.79 1.82 5.36
CA ASP A 41 10.91 1.88 6.81
C ASP A 41 9.56 2.21 7.46
N ASP A 42 8.78 3.09 6.83
CA ASP A 42 7.39 3.36 7.21
C ASP A 42 6.54 2.10 7.11
N TYR A 43 6.64 1.37 6.00
CA TYR A 43 5.96 0.08 5.86
C TYR A 43 6.36 -0.90 6.98
N ARG A 44 7.65 -1.00 7.32
CA ARG A 44 8.11 -1.87 8.41
C ARG A 44 7.55 -1.44 9.77
N ARG A 45 7.60 -0.14 10.07
CA ARG A 45 7.03 0.44 11.30
C ARG A 45 5.52 0.22 11.37
N TYR A 46 4.81 0.42 10.27
CA TYR A 46 3.37 0.22 10.18
C TYR A 46 2.97 -1.25 10.35
N LYS A 47 3.73 -2.17 9.75
CA LYS A 47 3.56 -3.61 9.92
C LYS A 47 3.79 -4.03 11.38
N LYS A 48 4.78 -3.43 12.06
CA LYS A 48 5.02 -3.63 13.48
C LYS A 48 3.86 -3.08 14.32
N LEU A 49 3.43 -1.85 14.07
CA LEU A 49 2.27 -1.22 14.71
C LEU A 49 1.01 -2.09 14.58
N THR A 50 0.75 -2.64 13.39
CA THR A 50 -0.39 -3.53 13.14
C THR A 50 -0.35 -4.82 13.98
N ARG A 51 0.84 -5.30 14.36
CA ARG A 51 1.01 -6.49 15.21
C ARG A 51 0.92 -6.17 16.69
N GLU A 52 1.34 -4.97 17.09
CA GLU A 52 1.39 -4.52 18.48
C GLU A 52 0.07 -3.87 18.93
N GLU A 53 -0.80 -3.48 18.00
CA GLU A 53 -2.10 -2.89 18.30
C GLU A 53 -3.01 -3.90 19.01
N THR A 54 -3.44 -3.55 20.23
CA THR A 54 -4.32 -4.37 21.07
C THR A 54 -5.80 -4.19 20.73
N ASP A 55 -6.17 -3.04 20.15
CA ASP A 55 -7.52 -2.78 19.68
C ASP A 55 -7.77 -3.51 18.34
N GLU A 56 -8.69 -4.47 18.36
CA GLU A 56 -9.04 -5.27 17.19
C GLU A 56 -9.61 -4.44 16.02
N THR A 57 -10.32 -3.35 16.32
CA THR A 57 -10.93 -2.48 15.31
C THR A 57 -9.84 -1.73 14.54
N LEU A 58 -8.87 -1.16 15.27
CA LEU A 58 -7.73 -0.48 14.69
C LEU A 58 -6.81 -1.46 13.95
N ARG A 59 -6.58 -2.64 14.53
CA ARG A 59 -5.80 -3.71 13.88
C ARG A 59 -6.42 -4.10 12.54
N TYR A 60 -7.73 -4.30 12.47
CA TYR A 60 -8.42 -4.63 11.22
C TYR A 60 -8.30 -3.51 10.20
N LYS A 61 -8.44 -2.25 10.64
CA LYS A 61 -8.24 -1.08 9.77
C LYS A 61 -6.83 -1.08 9.18
N TYR A 62 -5.80 -1.33 9.98
CA TYR A 62 -4.42 -1.33 9.50
C TYR A 62 -4.10 -2.51 8.58
N GLN A 63 -4.61 -3.69 8.91
CA GLN A 63 -4.52 -4.85 8.03
C GLN A 63 -5.21 -4.62 6.69
N ARG A 64 -6.36 -3.93 6.67
CA ARG A 64 -7.03 -3.56 5.42
C ARG A 64 -6.16 -2.67 4.53
N VAL A 65 -5.45 -1.69 5.10
CA VAL A 65 -4.51 -0.85 4.35
C VAL A 65 -3.34 -1.68 3.79
N LEU A 66 -2.76 -2.57 4.60
CA LEU A 66 -1.69 -3.47 4.15
C LEU A 66 -2.15 -4.41 3.03
N ASN A 67 -3.33 -4.99 3.16
CA ASN A 67 -3.90 -5.89 2.16
C ASN A 67 -4.20 -5.14 0.86
N GLY A 68 -4.71 -3.90 0.96
CA GLY A 68 -4.90 -3.01 -0.20
C GLY A 68 -3.58 -2.70 -0.91
N LEU A 69 -2.52 -2.41 -0.15
CA LEU A 69 -1.17 -2.22 -0.69
C LEU A 69 -0.67 -3.48 -1.41
N TYR A 70 -0.79 -4.66 -0.80
CA TYR A 70 -0.35 -5.90 -1.43
C TYR A 70 -1.11 -6.22 -2.72
N LEU A 71 -2.42 -6.00 -2.73
CA LEU A 71 -3.24 -6.20 -3.92
C LEU A 71 -2.85 -5.22 -5.04
N ALA A 72 -2.59 -3.95 -4.70
CA ALA A 72 -2.14 -2.96 -5.66
C ALA A 72 -0.74 -3.28 -6.22
N LEU A 73 0.19 -3.72 -5.37
CA LEU A 73 1.53 -4.18 -5.79
C LEU A 73 1.44 -5.45 -6.65
N ALA A 74 0.55 -6.38 -6.32
CA ALA A 74 0.30 -7.56 -7.14
C ALA A 74 -0.23 -7.13 -8.52
N GLY A 75 -1.20 -6.22 -8.58
CA GLY A 75 -1.70 -5.66 -9.84
C GLY A 75 -0.60 -4.99 -10.68
N LEU A 76 0.30 -4.24 -10.03
CA LEU A 76 1.46 -3.63 -10.68
C LEU A 76 2.43 -4.65 -11.31
N VAL A 77 2.48 -5.89 -10.82
CA VAL A 77 3.34 -6.95 -11.36
C VAL A 77 2.60 -7.83 -12.37
N PHE A 78 1.37 -8.26 -12.04
CA PHE A 78 0.57 -9.15 -12.87
C PHE A 78 0.10 -8.48 -14.16
N ILE A 79 -0.31 -7.20 -14.12
CA ILE A 79 -0.82 -6.52 -15.32
C ILE A 79 0.27 -6.39 -16.41
N PRO A 80 1.49 -5.92 -16.11
CA PRO A 80 2.58 -5.92 -17.10
C PRO A 80 2.98 -7.32 -17.56
N LEU A 81 3.00 -8.32 -16.67
CA LEU A 81 3.29 -9.71 -17.05
C LEU A 81 2.28 -10.22 -18.09
N ILE A 82 0.98 -9.98 -17.87
CA ILE A 82 -0.07 -10.35 -18.83
C ILE A 82 0.11 -9.58 -20.15
N MET A 83 0.50 -8.30 -20.09
CA MET A 83 0.76 -7.52 -21.31
C MET A 83 1.97 -8.01 -22.11
N ILE A 84 2.98 -8.58 -21.44
CA ILE A 84 4.18 -9.14 -22.07
C ILE A 84 3.90 -10.56 -22.60
N LEU A 85 3.20 -11.40 -21.84
CA LEU A 85 2.92 -12.79 -22.18
C LEU A 85 1.73 -12.96 -23.15
N GLY A 86 0.76 -12.06 -23.10
CA GLY A 86 -0.39 -12.02 -24.01
C GLY A 86 -0.15 -11.24 -25.30
N ARG A 87 1.12 -10.93 -25.59
CA ARG A 87 1.58 -10.30 -26.83
C ARG A 87 1.96 -11.35 -27.86
#